data_AF-A0A8X8DD11-F1
#
_entry.id   AF-A0A8X8DD11-F1
#
_cell.length_a   1.000
_cell.length_b   1.000
_cell.length_c   1.000
_cell.angle_alpha   90.00
_cell.angle_beta   90.00
_cell.angle_gamma   90.00
#
_symmetry.space_group_name_H-M   'P 1'
#
loop_
_entity.id
_entity.type
_entity.pdbx_description
1 polymer ?
#
loop_
_entity_poly.entity_id
_entity_poly.type
_entity_poly.pdbx_seq_one_letter_code
_entity_poly.pdbx_strand_id
1 'polypeptide(L)'
;MADDSKLHIAMFPWLAFGHMIPYLELAKLIAQKGHKITFISTPRNIDRLPKLPPYLSPLINFVKLPLPHAAHLLEGDEATTDVPYNKVQYLKVAFDGLKEPMTRFLATSHDIDYLLYDFAPYWLPEIATGLGIPNAFFSIFLGAALCFIIPASSIEDRTEPEHFTVPPKSIPFPTTVRFKLFEILRIFESITGDASDVSDSYRLQEVLRCCQMVAIRSCMEFEPEWLHLFQELIGKPVIPVGLLAPTEDDAVRDEGSGMWKSMKDWLDKQEKGSVVYVAFGSEAKPSQVELTEIALGLELSGLPFFWALRTRRGLTDNEVIKLPEGFEDRTRGRGLVFTSWVPQLKILAHDSVGGFLTHSGLSSLVEALQHERALILLSFLAEQGLNSRVFEEKKISYPIPRDEFDGSFTRDSVAESLRLVMVKEEGKIYREKAKEMKGLFGNKDIQDQYVVNFLRYIMSHRRCHTTGAPA
;
A
#
# COMPACT_ATOMS: atom_id res chain seq x y z
N MET A 1 -19.38 -23.41 -27.15
CA MET A 1 -19.10 -22.04 -27.59
C MET A 1 -18.57 -21.31 -26.37
N ALA A 2 -17.31 -20.85 -26.39
CA ALA A 2 -16.76 -20.11 -25.27
C ALA A 2 -17.58 -18.82 -25.10
N ASP A 3 -17.98 -18.50 -23.86
CA ASP A 3 -18.66 -17.26 -23.54
C ASP A 3 -17.69 -16.11 -23.80
N ASP A 4 -17.84 -15.46 -24.95
CA ASP A 4 -16.94 -14.43 -25.49
C ASP A 4 -16.89 -13.16 -24.62
N SER A 5 -17.58 -13.15 -23.48
CA SER A 5 -17.64 -12.06 -22.49
C SER A 5 -16.74 -12.24 -21.27
N LYS A 6 -16.16 -13.44 -21.04
CA LYS A 6 -15.32 -13.71 -19.87
C LYS A 6 -13.83 -13.56 -20.19
N LEU A 7 -13.08 -13.09 -19.20
CA LEU A 7 -11.64 -12.88 -19.29
C LEU A 7 -10.95 -13.81 -18.29
N HIS A 8 -9.75 -14.24 -18.63
CA HIS A 8 -8.81 -14.85 -17.70
C HIS A 8 -7.58 -13.97 -17.55
N ILE A 9 -7.44 -13.36 -16.37
CA ILE A 9 -6.40 -12.36 -16.08
C ILE A 9 -5.36 -12.96 -15.13
N ALA A 10 -4.09 -12.86 -15.48
CA ALA A 10 -2.99 -13.19 -14.58
C ALA A 10 -2.52 -11.95 -13.81
N MET A 11 -2.13 -12.13 -12.55
CA MET A 11 -1.68 -11.07 -11.65
C MET A 11 -0.38 -11.48 -10.98
N PHE A 12 0.65 -10.63 -11.04
CA PHE A 12 1.96 -10.87 -10.44
C PHE A 12 2.47 -9.63 -9.65
N PRO A 13 2.00 -9.45 -8.41
CA PRO A 13 2.41 -8.33 -7.55
C PRO A 13 3.84 -8.47 -7.01
N TRP A 14 4.41 -7.35 -6.55
CA TRP A 14 5.63 -7.35 -5.75
C TRP A 14 5.43 -8.04 -4.39
N LEU A 15 6.49 -8.63 -3.83
CA LEU A 15 6.49 -9.44 -2.60
C LEU A 15 6.36 -8.62 -1.31
N ALA A 16 5.45 -7.67 -1.29
CA ALA A 16 5.10 -6.85 -0.14
C ALA A 16 3.59 -6.91 0.08
N PHE A 17 3.13 -7.05 1.33
CA PHE A 17 1.68 -7.12 1.60
C PHE A 17 0.95 -5.82 1.22
N GLY A 18 1.64 -4.67 1.24
CA GLY A 18 1.11 -3.41 0.72
C GLY A 18 0.78 -3.45 -0.79
N HIS A 19 1.38 -4.37 -1.54
CA HIS A 19 1.15 -4.59 -2.97
C HIS A 19 0.22 -5.78 -3.21
N MET A 20 0.48 -6.92 -2.57
CA MET A 20 -0.31 -8.14 -2.78
C MET A 20 -1.77 -8.01 -2.34
N ILE A 21 -2.05 -7.28 -1.26
CA ILE A 21 -3.42 -7.11 -0.75
C ILE A 21 -4.28 -6.32 -1.74
N PRO A 22 -3.87 -5.13 -2.23
CA PRO A 22 -4.62 -4.43 -3.28
C PRO A 22 -4.81 -5.25 -4.57
N TYR A 23 -3.81 -6.02 -4.99
CA TYR A 23 -3.98 -6.95 -6.10
C TYR A 23 -5.07 -7.99 -5.82
N LEU A 24 -5.12 -8.52 -4.60
CA LEU A 24 -6.14 -9.48 -4.21
C LEU A 24 -7.53 -8.83 -4.14
N GLU A 25 -7.63 -7.59 -3.67
CA GLU A 25 -8.90 -6.83 -3.68
C GLU A 25 -9.41 -6.62 -5.11
N LEU A 26 -8.54 -6.20 -6.03
CA LEU A 26 -8.90 -6.08 -7.45
C LEU A 26 -9.30 -7.44 -8.04
N ALA A 27 -8.56 -8.52 -7.71
CA ALA A 27 -8.89 -9.88 -8.13
C ALA A 27 -10.29 -10.31 -7.68
N LYS A 28 -10.64 -10.03 -6.41
CA LYS A 28 -11.97 -10.33 -5.86
C LYS A 28 -13.07 -9.58 -6.61
N LEU A 29 -12.90 -8.27 -6.84
CA LEU A 29 -13.90 -7.45 -7.56
C LEU A 29 -14.07 -7.90 -9.01
N ILE A 30 -12.99 -8.26 -9.70
CA ILE A 30 -13.03 -8.80 -11.06
C ILE A 30 -13.72 -10.17 -11.09
N ALA A 31 -13.39 -11.05 -10.15
CA ALA A 31 -14.01 -12.37 -10.02
C ALA A 31 -15.50 -12.27 -9.69
N GLN A 32 -15.95 -11.29 -8.91
CA GLN A 32 -17.37 -11.02 -8.66
C GLN A 32 -18.16 -10.69 -9.94
N LYS A 33 -17.50 -10.18 -10.99
CA LYS A 33 -18.12 -9.97 -12.32
C LYS A 33 -18.06 -11.22 -13.22
N GLY A 34 -17.55 -12.34 -12.69
CA GLY A 34 -17.51 -13.66 -13.33
C GLY A 34 -16.28 -13.91 -14.21
N HIS A 35 -15.23 -13.09 -14.10
CA HIS A 35 -13.95 -13.32 -14.78
C HIS A 35 -13.04 -14.24 -13.94
N LYS A 36 -12.12 -14.92 -14.60
CA LYS A 36 -11.14 -15.83 -13.95
C LYS A 36 -9.86 -15.07 -13.65
N ILE A 37 -9.26 -15.33 -12.49
CA ILE A 37 -7.97 -14.79 -12.07
C ILE A 37 -6.97 -15.93 -11.85
N THR A 38 -5.76 -15.77 -12.37
CA THR A 38 -4.57 -16.48 -11.88
C THR A 38 -3.75 -15.50 -11.05
N PHE A 39 -3.72 -15.68 -9.73
CA PHE A 39 -2.92 -14.86 -8.84
C PHE A 39 -1.62 -15.58 -8.51
N ILE A 40 -0.49 -15.01 -8.94
CA ILE A 40 0.82 -15.64 -8.90
C ILE A 40 1.65 -14.98 -7.80
N SER A 41 2.20 -15.78 -6.89
CA SER A 41 3.16 -15.31 -5.89
C SER A 41 3.98 -16.48 -5.35
N THR A 42 4.78 -16.26 -4.31
CA THR A 42 5.58 -17.30 -3.67
C THR A 42 4.74 -18.14 -2.70
N PRO A 43 5.14 -19.38 -2.39
CA PRO A 43 4.33 -20.30 -1.59
C PRO A 43 3.87 -19.74 -0.24
N ARG A 44 4.80 -19.18 0.55
CA ARG A 44 4.53 -18.66 1.90
C ARG A 44 3.66 -17.41 1.86
N ASN A 45 3.81 -16.59 0.83
CA ASN A 45 2.98 -15.40 0.65
C ASN A 45 1.53 -15.77 0.34
N ILE A 46 1.30 -16.69 -0.60
CA ILE A 46 -0.05 -17.22 -0.89
C ILE A 46 -0.71 -17.75 0.39
N ASP A 47 0.03 -18.51 1.22
CA ASP A 47 -0.52 -19.08 2.46
C ASP A 47 -0.85 -18.03 3.53
N ARG A 48 -0.25 -16.84 3.44
CA ARG A 48 -0.49 -15.71 4.36
C ARG A 48 -1.56 -14.74 3.87
N LEU A 49 -1.94 -14.78 2.59
CA LEU A 49 -3.00 -13.92 2.04
C LEU A 49 -4.35 -14.16 2.73
N PRO A 50 -5.26 -13.16 2.74
CA PRO A 50 -6.65 -13.33 3.09
C PRO A 50 -7.27 -14.58 2.45
N LYS A 51 -8.10 -15.29 3.21
CA LYS A 51 -8.82 -16.45 2.66
C LYS A 51 -9.90 -15.90 1.72
N LEU A 52 -10.07 -16.56 0.58
CA LEU A 52 -11.12 -16.19 -0.35
C LEU A 52 -12.50 -16.56 0.20
N PRO A 53 -13.52 -15.74 -0.06
CA PRO A 53 -14.90 -16.17 0.11
C PRO A 53 -15.19 -17.43 -0.73
N PRO A 54 -15.99 -18.39 -0.23
CA PRO A 54 -16.25 -19.64 -0.95
C PRO A 54 -16.80 -19.45 -2.37
N TYR A 55 -17.61 -18.40 -2.58
CA TYR A 55 -18.20 -18.09 -3.88
C TYR A 55 -17.20 -17.54 -4.91
N LEU A 56 -16.03 -17.04 -4.48
CA LEU A 56 -14.95 -16.55 -5.37
C LEU A 56 -13.86 -17.58 -5.62
N SER A 57 -13.76 -18.60 -4.76
CA SER A 57 -12.72 -19.63 -4.85
C SER A 57 -12.67 -20.36 -6.20
N PRO A 58 -13.79 -20.63 -6.90
CA PRO A 58 -13.75 -21.24 -8.24
C PRO A 58 -13.18 -20.32 -9.34
N LEU A 59 -13.15 -19.00 -9.10
CA LEU A 59 -12.76 -18.00 -10.09
C LEU A 59 -11.35 -17.46 -9.87
N ILE A 60 -10.75 -17.66 -8.70
CA ILE A 60 -9.41 -17.19 -8.37
C ILE A 60 -8.51 -18.38 -8.08
N ASN A 61 -7.58 -18.64 -8.99
CA ASN A 61 -6.58 -19.70 -8.86
C ASN A 61 -5.26 -19.12 -8.34
N PHE A 62 -4.74 -19.65 -7.24
CA PHE A 62 -3.42 -19.29 -6.72
C PHE A 62 -2.33 -20.16 -7.34
N VAL A 63 -1.33 -19.53 -7.96
CA VAL A 63 -0.15 -20.20 -8.49
C VAL A 63 1.06 -19.85 -7.63
N LYS A 64 1.71 -20.89 -7.11
CA LYS A 64 2.88 -20.77 -6.25
C LYS A 64 4.15 -20.98 -7.08
N LEU A 65 4.97 -19.95 -7.21
CA LEU A 65 6.31 -20.04 -7.81
C LEU A 65 7.36 -19.99 -6.69
N PRO A 66 8.13 -21.07 -6.45
CA PRO A 66 9.17 -21.06 -5.41
C PRO A 66 10.18 -19.96 -5.66
N LEU A 67 10.42 -19.14 -4.63
CA LEU A 67 11.41 -18.06 -4.70
C LEU A 67 12.83 -18.67 -4.76
N PRO A 68 13.64 -18.34 -5.78
CA PRO A 68 15.02 -18.79 -5.84
C PRO A 68 15.83 -18.28 -4.66
N HIS A 69 16.86 -19.05 -4.29
CA HIS A 69 17.79 -18.60 -3.27
C HIS A 69 18.58 -17.38 -3.76
N ALA A 70 18.75 -16.38 -2.89
CA ALA A 70 19.66 -15.26 -3.09
C ALA A 70 20.53 -15.08 -1.85
N ALA A 71 21.73 -14.53 -2.05
CA ALA A 71 22.63 -14.21 -0.95
C ALA A 71 21.94 -13.30 0.08
N HIS A 72 22.29 -13.48 1.36
CA HIS A 72 21.78 -12.70 2.50
C HIS A 72 20.30 -12.91 2.88
N LEU A 73 19.56 -13.76 2.15
CA LEU A 73 18.24 -14.23 2.51
C LEU A 73 18.30 -15.62 3.17
N LEU A 74 17.46 -15.85 4.17
CA LEU A 74 17.25 -17.16 4.77
C LEU A 74 16.10 -17.90 4.08
N GLU A 75 16.01 -19.21 4.34
CA GLU A 75 14.87 -20.00 3.91
C GLU A 75 13.57 -19.42 4.50
N GLY A 76 12.60 -19.15 3.63
CA GLY A 76 11.31 -18.58 3.98
C GLY A 76 11.27 -17.05 4.05
N ASP A 77 12.35 -16.34 3.76
CA ASP A 77 12.34 -14.88 3.55
C ASP A 77 11.70 -14.56 2.18
N GLU A 78 10.36 -14.60 2.15
CA GLU A 78 9.59 -14.47 0.91
C GLU A 78 8.86 -13.13 0.79
N ALA A 79 8.81 -12.31 1.85
CA ALA A 79 8.21 -10.98 1.80
C ALA A 79 9.11 -9.90 2.42
N THR A 80 8.86 -8.65 2.05
CA THR A 80 9.51 -7.46 2.64
C THR A 80 9.38 -7.44 4.17
N THR A 81 8.30 -7.97 4.73
CA THR A 81 8.10 -8.03 6.19
C THR A 81 8.99 -9.04 6.92
N ASP A 82 9.60 -9.96 6.18
CA ASP A 82 10.36 -11.09 6.75
C ASP A 82 11.84 -10.71 6.98
N VAL A 83 12.29 -9.67 6.29
CA VAL A 83 13.67 -9.16 6.34
C VAL A 83 13.74 -7.71 6.82
N PRO A 84 14.85 -7.29 7.45
CA PRO A 84 15.18 -5.89 7.65
C PRO A 84 15.13 -5.08 6.35
N TYR A 85 14.81 -3.79 6.43
CA TYR A 85 14.63 -2.94 5.25
C TYR A 85 15.87 -2.90 4.34
N ASN A 86 17.07 -2.81 4.92
CA ASN A 86 18.34 -2.83 4.18
C ASN A 86 18.65 -4.17 3.48
N LYS A 87 17.83 -5.21 3.67
CA LYS A 87 17.92 -6.49 2.96
C LYS A 87 16.86 -6.67 1.88
N VAL A 88 15.91 -5.74 1.74
CA VAL A 88 14.85 -5.82 0.73
C VAL A 88 15.42 -5.88 -0.69
N GLN A 89 16.56 -5.25 -0.95
CA GLN A 89 17.29 -5.35 -2.21
C GLN A 89 17.61 -6.80 -2.63
N TYR A 90 17.98 -7.67 -1.68
CA TYR A 90 18.25 -9.08 -1.98
C TYR A 90 16.97 -9.86 -2.30
N LEU A 91 15.82 -9.45 -1.74
CA LEU A 91 14.52 -9.99 -2.11
C LEU A 91 14.19 -9.65 -3.58
N LYS A 92 14.59 -8.47 -4.07
CA LYS A 92 14.44 -8.10 -5.49
C LYS A 92 15.30 -8.99 -6.39
N VAL A 93 16.55 -9.25 -5.99
CA VAL A 93 17.44 -10.19 -6.71
C VAL A 93 16.82 -11.58 -6.78
N ALA A 94 16.29 -12.10 -5.66
CA ALA A 94 15.60 -13.38 -5.65
C ALA A 94 14.37 -13.39 -6.56
N PHE A 95 13.60 -12.29 -6.55
CA PHE A 95 12.41 -12.13 -7.38
C PHE A 95 12.75 -12.05 -8.87
N ASP A 96 13.89 -11.46 -9.26
CA ASP A 96 14.37 -11.48 -10.64
C ASP A 96 14.74 -12.89 -11.11
N GLY A 97 15.16 -13.75 -10.18
CA GLY A 97 15.34 -15.18 -10.43
C GLY A 97 14.05 -15.90 -10.86
N LEU A 98 12.87 -15.32 -10.64
CA LEU A 98 11.58 -15.87 -11.12
C LEU A 98 11.36 -15.67 -12.62
N LYS A 99 12.24 -14.94 -13.32
CA LYS A 99 12.12 -14.68 -14.77
C LYS A 99 11.89 -15.96 -15.59
N GLU A 100 12.72 -16.97 -15.39
CA GLU A 100 12.63 -18.20 -16.18
C GLU A 100 11.42 -19.09 -15.79
N PRO A 101 11.14 -19.35 -14.49
CA PRO A 101 9.89 -20.01 -14.08
C PRO A 101 8.63 -19.31 -14.59
N MET A 102 8.56 -17.97 -14.50
CA MET A 102 7.42 -17.18 -14.99
C MET A 102 7.27 -17.29 -16.51
N THR A 103 8.38 -17.21 -17.26
CA THR A 103 8.38 -17.36 -18.71
C THR A 103 7.80 -18.72 -19.13
N ARG A 104 8.26 -19.81 -18.50
CA ARG A 104 7.74 -21.16 -18.76
C ARG A 104 6.25 -21.25 -18.45
N PHE A 105 5.83 -20.73 -17.30
CA PHE A 105 4.44 -20.74 -16.89
C PHE A 105 3.54 -20.03 -17.92
N LEU A 106 3.89 -18.81 -18.32
CA LEU A 106 3.12 -18.03 -19.30
C LEU A 106 3.12 -18.68 -20.69
N ALA A 107 4.24 -19.25 -21.13
CA ALA A 107 4.34 -19.94 -22.42
C ALA A 107 3.39 -21.14 -22.53
N THR A 108 3.09 -21.81 -21.40
CA THR A 108 2.16 -22.94 -21.32
C THR A 108 0.71 -22.54 -21.00
N SER A 109 0.46 -21.29 -20.64
CA SER A 109 -0.86 -20.81 -20.20
C SER A 109 -1.57 -20.07 -21.33
N HIS A 110 -2.07 -20.85 -22.31
CA HIS A 110 -2.70 -20.30 -23.52
C HIS A 110 -4.06 -19.64 -23.26
N ASP A 111 -4.68 -19.87 -22.10
CA ASP A 111 -5.97 -19.30 -21.71
C ASP A 111 -5.88 -17.90 -21.09
N ILE A 112 -4.68 -17.38 -20.79
CA ILE A 112 -4.51 -16.02 -20.23
C ILE A 112 -4.76 -14.96 -21.32
N ASP A 113 -5.75 -14.11 -21.08
CA ASP A 113 -6.16 -13.02 -21.96
C ASP A 113 -5.42 -11.70 -21.69
N TYR A 114 -5.00 -11.49 -20.45
CA TYR A 114 -4.37 -10.25 -19.98
C TYR A 114 -3.46 -10.49 -18.78
N LEU A 115 -2.36 -9.73 -18.66
CA LEU A 115 -1.42 -9.81 -17.54
C LEU A 115 -1.31 -8.47 -16.81
N LEU A 116 -1.51 -8.48 -15.49
CA LEU A 116 -1.24 -7.36 -14.59
C LEU A 116 0.00 -7.66 -13.75
N TYR A 117 0.92 -6.72 -13.70
CA TYR A 117 2.17 -6.87 -12.95
C TYR A 117 2.59 -5.56 -12.27
N ASP A 118 3.45 -5.69 -11.26
CA ASP A 118 3.92 -4.57 -10.43
C ASP A 118 5.18 -3.89 -11.02
N PHE A 119 5.80 -2.95 -10.30
CA PHE A 119 7.05 -2.31 -10.75
C PHE A 119 8.25 -3.26 -10.70
N ALA A 120 8.31 -4.15 -9.70
CA ALA A 120 9.46 -5.01 -9.44
C ALA A 120 9.83 -5.98 -10.58
N PRO A 121 8.88 -6.69 -11.25
CA PRO A 121 9.18 -7.62 -12.33
C PRO A 121 9.41 -6.89 -13.67
N TYR A 122 10.40 -6.00 -13.72
CA TYR A 122 10.70 -5.16 -14.89
C TYR A 122 11.00 -5.93 -16.19
N TRP A 123 11.40 -7.20 -16.07
CA TRP A 123 11.65 -8.13 -17.18
C TRP A 123 10.36 -8.76 -17.76
N LEU A 124 9.25 -8.73 -17.03
CA LEU A 124 8.00 -9.40 -17.39
C LEU A 124 7.24 -8.77 -18.57
N PRO A 125 7.17 -7.44 -18.73
CA PRO A 125 6.49 -6.81 -19.86
C PRO A 125 6.98 -7.32 -21.24
N GLU A 126 8.31 -7.44 -21.41
CA GLU A 126 8.90 -7.90 -22.67
C GLU A 126 8.58 -9.36 -22.95
N ILE A 127 8.59 -10.20 -21.91
CA ILE A 127 8.20 -11.62 -22.00
C ILE A 127 6.73 -11.74 -22.41
N ALA A 128 5.83 -10.99 -21.76
CA ALA A 128 4.41 -10.98 -22.09
C ALA A 128 4.19 -10.55 -23.54
N THR A 129 4.87 -9.49 -23.98
CA THR A 129 4.82 -8.99 -25.36
C THR A 129 5.31 -10.03 -26.37
N GLY A 130 6.44 -10.70 -26.09
CA GLY A 130 6.98 -11.76 -26.94
C GLY A 130 6.07 -12.99 -27.05
N LEU A 131 5.27 -13.26 -26.02
CA LEU A 131 4.25 -14.31 -26.01
C LEU A 131 2.89 -13.86 -26.58
N GLY A 132 2.77 -12.60 -26.99
CA GLY A 132 1.52 -12.02 -27.49
C GLY A 132 0.43 -11.87 -26.44
N ILE A 133 0.80 -11.70 -25.16
CA ILE A 133 -0.13 -11.48 -24.05
C ILE A 133 -0.22 -9.97 -23.77
N PRO A 134 -1.39 -9.34 -24.01
CA PRO A 134 -1.65 -7.97 -23.60
C PRO A 134 -1.42 -7.76 -22.10
N ASN A 135 -0.89 -6.61 -21.72
CA ASN A 135 -0.37 -6.42 -20.39
C ASN A 135 -0.40 -4.97 -19.90
N ALA A 136 -0.47 -4.83 -18.58
CA ALA A 136 -0.47 -3.55 -17.92
C ALA A 136 0.33 -3.56 -16.62
N PHE A 137 0.91 -2.41 -16.33
CA PHE A 137 1.39 -2.10 -15.00
C PHE A 137 0.18 -1.80 -14.11
N PHE A 138 -0.02 -2.56 -13.04
CA PHE A 138 -0.97 -2.20 -12.01
C PHE A 138 -0.24 -1.52 -10.84
N SER A 139 -0.35 -0.19 -10.80
CA SER A 139 0.27 0.65 -9.77
C SER A 139 -0.60 0.75 -8.53
N ILE A 140 0.02 0.50 -7.38
CA ILE A 140 -0.58 0.74 -6.05
C ILE A 140 -0.17 2.10 -5.45
N PHE A 141 0.64 2.88 -6.16
CA PHE A 141 1.07 4.21 -5.76
C PHE A 141 0.06 5.27 -6.21
N LEU A 142 0.01 6.39 -5.48
CA LEU A 142 -0.71 7.58 -5.93
C LEU A 142 -0.11 8.14 -7.22
N GLY A 143 -0.95 8.74 -8.06
CA GLY A 143 -0.52 9.47 -9.26
C GLY A 143 0.52 10.54 -8.91
N ALA A 144 0.30 11.26 -7.80
CA ALA A 144 1.26 12.23 -7.29
C ALA A 144 2.64 11.62 -7.03
N ALA A 145 2.72 10.44 -6.39
CA ALA A 145 3.99 9.77 -6.13
C ALA A 145 4.71 9.37 -7.42
N LEU A 146 3.97 8.87 -8.41
CA LEU A 146 4.52 8.50 -9.72
C LEU A 146 5.07 9.73 -10.48
N CYS A 147 4.37 10.86 -10.47
CA CYS A 147 4.86 12.11 -11.07
C CYS A 147 6.15 12.62 -10.42
N PHE A 148 6.41 12.29 -9.15
CA PHE A 148 7.64 12.67 -8.44
C PHE A 148 8.82 11.74 -8.72
N ILE A 149 8.54 10.45 -8.94
CA ILE A 149 9.57 9.40 -9.06
C ILE A 149 9.97 9.20 -10.52
N ILE A 150 9.06 9.39 -11.49
CA ILE A 150 9.40 9.28 -12.91
C ILE A 150 10.40 10.38 -13.29
N PRO A 151 11.51 10.03 -13.95
CA PRO A 151 12.38 11.03 -14.55
C PRO A 151 11.60 11.82 -15.60
N ALA A 152 11.50 13.14 -15.43
CA ALA A 152 11.00 14.01 -16.48
C ALA A 152 12.01 13.96 -17.64
N SER A 153 11.72 13.17 -18.68
CA SER A 153 12.57 12.99 -19.85
C SER A 153 13.26 14.30 -20.27
N SER A 154 14.58 14.33 -20.40
CA SER A 154 15.42 15.45 -20.88
C SER A 154 15.26 16.84 -20.19
N ILE A 155 14.29 17.03 -19.29
CA ILE A 155 13.91 18.33 -18.72
C ILE A 155 14.53 18.52 -17.33
N GLU A 156 14.73 17.44 -16.56
CA GLU A 156 15.29 17.54 -15.20
C GLU A 156 15.93 16.22 -14.75
N ASP A 157 17.27 16.21 -14.65
CA ASP A 157 18.02 15.11 -14.04
C ASP A 157 18.02 15.29 -12.50
N ARG A 158 17.22 14.49 -11.79
CA ARG A 158 17.15 14.50 -10.32
C ARG A 158 18.13 13.48 -9.74
N THR A 159 19.41 13.86 -9.69
CA THR A 159 20.52 12.98 -9.30
C THR A 159 20.99 13.12 -7.86
N GLU A 160 20.37 14.01 -7.07
CA GLU A 160 20.73 14.31 -5.68
C GLU A 160 19.46 14.33 -4.82
N PRO A 161 19.52 13.94 -3.54
CA PRO A 161 18.35 13.92 -2.65
C PRO A 161 17.64 15.28 -2.58
N GLU A 162 18.38 16.37 -2.56
CA GLU A 162 17.90 17.75 -2.48
C GLU A 162 16.95 18.09 -3.64
N HIS A 163 17.18 17.52 -4.83
CA HIS A 163 16.31 17.71 -5.98
C HIS A 163 14.88 17.25 -5.71
N PHE A 164 14.67 16.28 -4.80
CA PHE A 164 13.37 15.72 -4.42
C PHE A 164 12.60 16.57 -3.39
N THR A 165 13.25 17.59 -2.82
CA THR A 165 12.68 18.49 -1.79
C THR A 165 11.91 19.69 -2.36
N VAL A 166 11.74 19.73 -3.67
CA VAL A 166 10.92 20.69 -4.40
C VAL A 166 10.03 19.94 -5.41
N PRO A 167 8.87 20.49 -5.80
CA PRO A 167 8.10 19.92 -6.90
C PRO A 167 8.92 19.89 -8.21
N PRO A 168 8.90 18.79 -8.98
CA PRO A 168 9.44 18.75 -10.34
C PRO A 168 8.91 19.88 -11.22
N LYS A 169 9.76 20.40 -12.12
CA LYS A 169 9.34 21.43 -13.10
C LYS A 169 8.26 20.97 -14.07
N SER A 170 8.12 19.66 -14.23
CA SER A 170 7.06 19.05 -15.04
C SER A 170 5.66 19.24 -14.45
N ILE A 171 5.53 19.65 -13.19
CA ILE A 171 4.23 19.89 -12.54
C ILE A 171 3.74 21.30 -12.89
N PRO A 172 2.68 21.45 -13.70
CA PRO A 172 2.26 22.74 -14.23
C PRO A 172 1.31 23.52 -13.29
N PHE A 173 1.03 22.98 -12.10
CA PHE A 173 0.07 23.55 -11.16
C PHE A 173 0.68 23.79 -9.77
N PRO A 174 0.17 24.76 -8.99
CA PRO A 174 0.65 25.01 -7.65
C PRO A 174 0.45 23.80 -6.73
N THR A 175 1.50 23.36 -6.06
CA THR A 175 1.43 22.29 -5.06
C THR A 175 2.52 22.47 -4.00
N THR A 176 2.21 21.97 -2.81
CA THR A 176 3.08 21.86 -1.64
C THR A 176 3.63 20.44 -1.47
N VAL A 177 3.21 19.49 -2.31
CA VAL A 177 3.70 18.12 -2.30
C VAL A 177 5.19 18.12 -2.62
N ARG A 178 5.98 17.44 -1.78
CA ARG A 178 7.42 17.22 -1.92
C ARG A 178 7.88 16.24 -0.86
N PHE A 179 9.04 15.64 -1.05
CA PHE A 179 9.73 14.99 0.06
C PHE A 179 10.33 16.04 1.00
N LYS A 180 10.42 15.70 2.28
CA LYS A 180 11.41 16.31 3.16
C LYS A 180 12.76 15.62 2.97
N LEU A 181 13.86 16.31 3.29
CA LEU A 181 15.21 15.78 3.03
C LEU A 181 15.45 14.42 3.70
N PHE A 182 15.07 14.28 4.98
CA PHE A 182 15.20 13.01 5.68
C PHE A 182 14.35 11.87 5.07
N GLU A 183 13.25 12.19 4.40
CA GLU A 183 12.37 11.18 3.78
C GLU A 183 13.03 10.60 2.53
N ILE A 184 13.55 11.47 1.67
CA ILE A 184 14.24 11.03 0.45
C ILE A 184 15.55 10.32 0.78
N LEU A 185 16.34 10.81 1.76
CA LEU A 185 17.59 10.16 2.17
C LEU A 185 17.42 8.70 2.59
N ARG A 186 16.25 8.34 3.16
CA ARG A 186 15.94 6.96 3.58
C ARG A 186 15.68 6.00 2.42
N ILE A 187 15.39 6.51 1.22
CA ILE A 187 15.01 5.70 0.05
C ILE A 187 15.87 6.00 -1.18
N PHE A 188 16.77 6.98 -1.10
CA PHE A 188 17.52 7.49 -2.25
C PHE A 188 18.38 6.42 -2.93
N GLU A 189 19.06 5.58 -2.13
CA GLU A 189 19.83 4.44 -2.66
C GLU A 189 18.94 3.47 -3.44
N SER A 190 17.76 3.13 -2.91
CA SER A 190 16.81 2.26 -3.62
C SER A 190 16.33 2.85 -4.94
N ILE A 191 16.16 4.18 -5.01
CA ILE A 191 15.74 4.92 -6.20
C ILE A 191 16.87 4.99 -7.25
N THR A 192 18.10 5.29 -6.84
CA THR A 192 19.20 5.64 -7.76
C THR A 192 20.13 4.48 -8.08
N GLY A 193 20.12 3.42 -7.28
CA GLY A 193 20.95 2.22 -7.46
C GLY A 193 21.37 1.66 -6.11
N ASP A 194 20.97 0.42 -5.85
CA ASP A 194 21.34 -0.33 -4.65
C ASP A 194 22.21 -1.56 -5.01
N ALA A 195 22.50 -2.44 -4.06
CA ALA A 195 23.32 -3.63 -4.29
C ALA A 195 22.63 -4.72 -5.17
N SER A 196 21.41 -4.47 -5.68
CA SER A 196 20.72 -5.37 -6.62
C SER A 196 21.10 -5.14 -8.08
N ASP A 197 22.05 -4.24 -8.36
CA ASP A 197 22.47 -3.78 -9.70
C ASP A 197 21.34 -3.13 -10.56
N VAL A 198 20.10 -3.12 -10.05
CA VAL A 198 18.89 -2.67 -10.76
C VAL A 198 18.02 -1.81 -9.84
N SER A 199 18.11 -0.49 -10.00
CA SER A 199 17.39 0.49 -9.17
C SER A 199 15.86 0.43 -9.34
N ASP A 200 15.11 0.90 -8.33
CA ASP A 200 13.65 0.97 -8.41
C ASP A 200 13.17 1.93 -9.51
N SER A 201 13.92 3.00 -9.77
CA SER A 201 13.64 3.90 -10.89
C SER A 201 13.77 3.21 -12.24
N TYR A 202 14.83 2.40 -12.42
CA TYR A 202 15.03 1.62 -13.63
C TYR A 202 13.90 0.59 -13.80
N ARG A 203 13.55 -0.14 -12.73
CA ARG A 203 12.47 -1.12 -12.74
C ARG A 203 11.15 -0.49 -13.17
N LEU A 204 10.80 0.64 -12.56
CA LEU A 204 9.58 1.39 -12.91
C LEU A 204 9.63 1.90 -14.35
N GLN A 205 10.76 2.45 -14.79
CA GLN A 205 10.92 2.95 -16.16
C GLN A 205 10.74 1.85 -17.20
N GLU A 206 11.32 0.67 -16.99
CA GLU A 206 11.19 -0.47 -17.91
C GLU A 206 9.76 -1.01 -17.96
N VAL A 207 9.11 -1.10 -16.80
CA VAL A 207 7.69 -1.45 -16.71
C VAL A 207 6.82 -0.45 -17.48
N LEU A 208 7.04 0.85 -17.28
CA LEU A 208 6.30 1.91 -17.95
C LEU A 208 6.61 1.98 -19.44
N ARG A 209 7.84 1.67 -19.87
CA ARG A 209 8.26 1.65 -21.27
C ARG A 209 7.51 0.57 -22.06
N CYS A 210 7.29 -0.59 -21.46
CA CYS A 210 6.79 -1.77 -22.16
C CYS A 210 5.31 -2.08 -21.92
N CYS A 211 4.66 -1.50 -20.89
CA CYS A 211 3.23 -1.71 -20.67
C CYS A 211 2.37 -1.12 -21.79
N GLN A 212 1.16 -1.63 -22.01
CA GLN A 212 0.21 -1.02 -22.95
C GLN A 212 -0.61 0.11 -22.30
N MET A 213 -0.85 -0.01 -21.00
CA MET A 213 -1.58 0.94 -20.17
C MET A 213 -1.12 0.79 -18.71
N VAL A 214 -1.51 1.77 -17.89
CA VAL A 214 -1.36 1.69 -16.43
C VAL A 214 -2.75 1.58 -15.81
N ALA A 215 -3.00 0.47 -15.11
CA ALA A 215 -4.07 0.41 -14.12
C ALA A 215 -3.54 1.07 -12.84
N ILE A 216 -4.32 1.93 -12.20
CA ILE A 216 -3.85 2.64 -10.99
C ILE A 216 -4.86 2.57 -9.86
N ARG A 217 -4.41 2.23 -8.66
CA ARG A 217 -5.21 2.25 -7.43
C ARG A 217 -5.43 3.71 -7.00
N SER A 218 -6.39 4.35 -7.65
CA SER A 218 -6.79 5.72 -7.39
C SER A 218 -8.18 5.99 -7.97
N CYS A 219 -8.63 7.24 -7.89
CA CYS A 219 -9.87 7.71 -8.48
C CYS A 219 -9.76 9.20 -8.89
N MET A 220 -10.50 9.58 -9.93
CA MET A 220 -10.48 10.93 -10.49
C MET A 220 -11.03 11.98 -9.52
N GLU A 221 -11.89 11.60 -8.58
CA GLU A 221 -12.42 12.50 -7.56
C GLU A 221 -11.36 12.88 -6.51
N PHE A 222 -10.29 12.09 -6.38
CA PHE A 222 -9.27 12.30 -5.35
C PHE A 222 -8.06 13.09 -5.85
N GLU A 223 -7.47 12.69 -6.99
CA GLU A 223 -6.24 13.31 -7.52
C GLU A 223 -6.26 13.54 -9.04
N PRO A 224 -7.27 14.25 -9.59
CA PRO A 224 -7.45 14.36 -11.03
C PRO A 224 -6.25 15.02 -11.73
N GLU A 225 -5.70 16.10 -11.18
CA GLU A 225 -4.57 16.81 -11.80
C GLU A 225 -3.33 15.93 -11.91
N TRP A 226 -3.06 15.12 -10.89
CA TRP A 226 -1.95 14.19 -10.86
C TRP A 226 -2.13 13.03 -11.84
N LEU A 227 -3.34 12.48 -11.95
CA LEU A 227 -3.63 11.38 -12.89
C LEU A 227 -3.52 11.85 -14.35
N HIS A 228 -4.02 13.06 -14.66
CA HIS A 228 -3.86 13.64 -16.00
C HIS A 228 -2.38 13.90 -16.31
N LEU A 229 -1.64 14.53 -15.39
CA LEU A 229 -0.21 14.78 -15.59
C LEU A 229 0.57 13.47 -15.78
N PHE A 230 0.32 12.46 -14.94
CA PHE A 230 0.98 11.17 -15.08
C PHE A 230 0.70 10.54 -16.45
N GLN A 231 -0.55 10.59 -16.92
CA GLN A 231 -0.93 10.12 -18.26
C GLN A 231 -0.18 10.87 -19.37
N GLU A 232 -0.06 12.19 -19.28
CA GLU A 232 0.69 13.02 -20.23
C GLU A 232 2.19 12.67 -20.23
N LEU A 233 2.79 12.51 -19.05
CA LEU A 233 4.21 12.21 -18.89
C LEU A 233 4.59 10.85 -19.50
N ILE A 234 3.74 9.83 -19.35
CA ILE A 234 4.03 8.49 -19.87
C ILE A 234 3.52 8.28 -21.31
N GLY A 235 2.64 9.16 -21.82
CA GLY A 235 2.07 9.04 -23.16
C GLY A 235 1.21 7.80 -23.38
N LYS A 236 0.66 7.22 -22.30
CA LYS A 236 -0.10 5.96 -22.31
C LYS A 236 -1.36 6.08 -21.45
N PRO A 237 -2.43 5.33 -21.75
CA PRO A 237 -3.67 5.37 -20.97
C PRO A 237 -3.43 5.03 -19.50
N VAL A 238 -3.95 5.88 -18.62
CA VAL A 238 -3.97 5.66 -17.16
C VAL A 238 -5.43 5.45 -16.75
N ILE A 239 -5.75 4.24 -16.29
CA ILE A 239 -7.12 3.84 -15.97
C ILE A 239 -7.21 3.58 -14.46
N PRO A 240 -7.89 4.46 -13.71
CA PRO A 240 -8.11 4.23 -12.29
C PRO A 240 -9.00 3.01 -12.07
N VAL A 241 -8.64 2.17 -11.08
CA VAL A 241 -9.40 0.97 -10.69
C VAL A 241 -10.09 1.14 -9.34
N GLY A 242 -10.21 2.39 -8.86
CA GLY A 242 -10.73 2.71 -7.55
C GLY A 242 -9.69 2.56 -6.44
N LEU A 243 -10.13 2.80 -5.20
CA LEU A 243 -9.28 2.84 -4.02
C LEU A 243 -9.09 1.46 -3.37
N LEU A 244 -9.86 0.46 -3.80
CA LEU A 244 -9.76 -0.94 -3.38
C LEU A 244 -9.81 -1.06 -1.85
N ALA A 245 -10.85 -0.46 -1.27
CA ALA A 245 -11.11 -0.58 0.16
C ALA A 245 -11.44 -2.05 0.51
N PRO A 246 -10.86 -2.61 1.58
CA PRO A 246 -11.15 -3.99 1.97
C PRO A 246 -12.63 -4.21 2.27
N THR A 247 -13.08 -5.44 2.07
CA THR A 247 -14.48 -5.84 2.29
C THR A 247 -14.70 -6.36 3.71
N GLU A 248 -15.94 -6.30 4.19
CA GLU A 248 -16.32 -6.81 5.52
C GLU A 248 -16.04 -8.33 5.66
N ASP A 249 -16.05 -9.08 4.55
CA ASP A 249 -15.69 -10.51 4.51
C ASP A 249 -14.23 -10.74 5.00
N ASP A 250 -13.34 -9.76 4.83
CA ASP A 250 -11.95 -9.82 5.30
C ASP A 250 -11.85 -9.67 6.84
N ALA A 251 -12.90 -9.15 7.49
CA ALA A 251 -13.01 -9.03 8.94
C ALA A 251 -13.46 -10.33 9.63
N VAL A 252 -14.02 -11.31 8.91
CA VAL A 252 -14.58 -12.55 9.49
C VAL A 252 -13.50 -13.50 10.04
N ARG A 253 -12.21 -13.18 9.84
CA ARG A 253 -11.07 -14.03 10.24
C ARG A 253 -11.03 -14.45 11.71
N ASP A 254 -11.75 -13.79 12.61
CA ASP A 254 -11.63 -14.11 14.03
C ASP A 254 -12.77 -13.56 14.91
N GLU A 255 -14.03 -13.90 14.63
CA GLU A 255 -15.13 -13.59 15.57
C GLU A 255 -15.07 -14.44 16.86
N GLY A 256 -14.31 -15.54 16.83
CA GLY A 256 -14.27 -16.54 17.90
C GLY A 256 -13.01 -16.57 18.78
N SER A 257 -11.92 -15.84 18.48
CA SER A 257 -10.77 -15.87 19.40
C SER A 257 -11.03 -15.07 20.68
N GLY A 258 -10.56 -15.63 21.81
CA GLY A 258 -10.56 -14.92 23.08
C GLY A 258 -9.76 -13.60 23.05
N MET A 259 -8.82 -13.47 22.10
CA MET A 259 -8.00 -12.26 21.94
C MET A 259 -8.81 -11.09 21.38
N TRP A 260 -9.61 -11.31 20.32
CA TRP A 260 -10.49 -10.26 19.81
C TRP A 260 -11.51 -9.83 20.87
N LYS A 261 -12.09 -10.79 21.61
CA LYS A 261 -13.03 -10.49 22.69
C LYS A 261 -12.42 -9.53 23.72
N SER A 262 -11.20 -9.79 24.18
CA SER A 262 -10.51 -8.91 25.14
C SER A 262 -10.23 -7.51 24.57
N MET A 263 -9.88 -7.41 23.29
CA MET A 263 -9.66 -6.12 22.61
C MET A 263 -10.96 -5.33 22.55
N LYS A 264 -12.05 -6.00 22.12
CA LYS A 264 -13.37 -5.41 22.01
C LYS A 264 -13.90 -4.96 23.37
N ASP A 265 -13.79 -5.79 24.41
CA ASP A 265 -14.25 -5.46 25.76
C ASP A 265 -13.55 -4.21 26.33
N TRP A 266 -12.30 -3.95 25.94
CA TRP A 266 -11.60 -2.71 26.31
C TRP A 266 -12.11 -1.52 25.51
N LEU A 267 -12.29 -1.67 24.19
CA LEU A 267 -12.81 -0.64 23.30
C LEU A 267 -14.24 -0.23 23.64
N ASP A 268 -15.10 -1.18 24.04
CA ASP A 268 -16.49 -0.97 24.45
C ASP A 268 -16.62 -0.10 25.72
N LYS A 269 -15.57 -0.04 26.55
CA LYS A 269 -15.54 0.78 27.77
C LYS A 269 -15.15 2.24 27.51
N GLN A 270 -14.69 2.56 26.30
CA GLN A 270 -14.25 3.89 25.94
C GLN A 270 -15.41 4.71 25.36
N GLU A 271 -15.34 6.03 25.53
CA GLU A 271 -16.31 6.94 24.92
C GLU A 271 -16.29 6.88 23.39
N LYS A 272 -17.42 7.18 22.76
CA LYS A 272 -17.55 7.18 21.30
C LYS A 272 -16.58 8.17 20.67
N GLY A 273 -15.78 7.71 19.71
CA GLY A 273 -14.81 8.53 18.98
C GLY A 273 -13.67 9.12 19.84
N SER A 274 -13.42 8.62 21.05
CA SER A 274 -12.36 9.17 21.92
C SER A 274 -11.00 8.48 21.73
N VAL A 275 -10.98 7.25 21.23
CA VAL A 275 -9.76 6.43 21.13
C VAL A 275 -8.96 6.80 19.89
N VAL A 276 -7.65 6.99 20.10
CA VAL A 276 -6.65 7.01 19.02
C VAL A 276 -6.15 5.59 18.77
N TYR A 277 -6.44 5.05 17.59
CA TYR A 277 -5.75 3.85 17.14
C TYR A 277 -4.35 4.24 16.66
N VAL A 278 -3.33 3.47 17.02
CA VAL A 278 -1.93 3.72 16.66
C VAL A 278 -1.39 2.47 15.98
N ALA A 279 -1.00 2.58 14.72
CA ALA A 279 -0.32 1.50 13.99
C ALA A 279 0.49 2.03 12.81
N PHE A 280 1.74 1.55 12.69
CA PHE A 280 2.66 1.96 11.63
C PHE A 280 2.80 0.90 10.53
N GLY A 281 1.77 0.05 10.37
CA GLY A 281 1.74 -0.99 9.35
C GLY A 281 2.72 -2.14 9.62
N SER A 282 2.90 -3.00 8.63
CA SER A 282 3.80 -4.14 8.73
C SER A 282 5.25 -3.84 8.36
N GLU A 283 5.46 -2.76 7.60
CA GLU A 283 6.75 -2.41 7.00
C GLU A 283 7.56 -1.43 7.86
N ALA A 284 6.90 -0.47 8.51
CA ALA A 284 7.61 0.52 9.31
C ALA A 284 7.94 -0.05 10.70
N LYS A 285 9.19 0.11 11.09
CA LYS A 285 9.67 -0.09 12.47
C LYS A 285 10.30 1.24 12.92
N PRO A 286 9.69 1.99 13.85
CA PRO A 286 10.32 3.18 14.39
C PRO A 286 11.63 2.78 15.11
N SER A 287 12.61 3.68 15.10
CA SER A 287 13.81 3.53 15.94
C SER A 287 13.43 3.55 17.43
N GLN A 288 14.35 3.11 18.30
CA GLN A 288 14.12 3.15 19.75
C GLN A 288 13.84 4.58 20.26
N VAL A 289 14.48 5.59 19.65
CA VAL A 289 14.26 7.01 19.98
C VAL A 289 12.87 7.45 19.54
N GLU A 290 12.50 7.19 18.28
CA GLU A 290 11.16 7.51 17.76
C GLU A 290 10.06 6.80 18.56
N LEU A 291 10.25 5.52 18.92
CA LEU A 291 9.32 4.77 19.77
C LEU A 291 9.13 5.44 21.14
N THR A 292 10.22 5.89 21.75
CA THR A 292 10.21 6.54 23.07
C THR A 292 9.42 7.85 23.03
N GLU A 293 9.64 8.69 22.00
CA GLU A 293 8.92 9.94 21.84
C GLU A 293 7.43 9.71 21.49
N ILE A 294 7.10 8.68 20.69
CA ILE A 294 5.70 8.28 20.45
C ILE A 294 5.03 7.86 21.75
N ALA A 295 5.65 6.96 22.52
CA ALA A 295 5.09 6.45 23.77
C ALA A 295 4.85 7.59 24.76
N LEU A 296 5.87 8.42 25.01
CA LEU A 296 5.74 9.54 25.93
C LEU A 296 4.76 10.61 25.42
N GLY A 297 4.62 10.78 24.11
CA GLY A 297 3.62 11.65 23.52
C GLY A 297 2.18 11.14 23.72
N LEU A 298 1.96 9.83 23.57
CA LEU A 298 0.68 9.19 23.90
C LEU A 298 0.35 9.37 25.38
N GLU A 299 1.33 9.16 26.25
CA GLU A 299 1.20 9.38 27.69
C GLU A 299 0.78 10.83 28.00
N LEU A 300 1.52 11.81 27.45
CA LEU A 300 1.30 13.24 27.66
C LEU A 300 0.02 13.77 27.03
N SER A 301 -0.49 13.14 25.96
CA SER A 301 -1.72 13.56 25.29
C SER A 301 -2.95 13.48 26.21
N GLY A 302 -2.92 12.57 27.20
CA GLY A 302 -4.05 12.26 28.08
C GLY A 302 -5.19 11.50 27.39
N LEU A 303 -5.09 11.21 26.09
CA LEU A 303 -6.14 10.55 25.32
C LEU A 303 -6.14 9.03 25.54
N PRO A 304 -7.31 8.38 25.41
CA PRO A 304 -7.37 6.94 25.26
C PRO A 304 -6.69 6.49 23.96
N PHE A 305 -5.90 5.42 24.00
CA PHE A 305 -5.23 4.90 22.81
C PHE A 305 -5.20 3.38 22.78
N PHE A 306 -5.31 2.83 21.56
CA PHE A 306 -5.08 1.43 21.26
C PHE A 306 -3.88 1.34 20.33
N TRP A 307 -2.81 0.67 20.74
CA TRP A 307 -1.56 0.63 19.98
C TRP A 307 -1.20 -0.78 19.53
N ALA A 308 -1.20 -1.00 18.22
CA ALA A 308 -0.55 -2.15 17.60
C ALA A 308 0.95 -1.86 17.40
N LEU A 309 1.76 -2.31 18.35
CA LEU A 309 3.20 -2.08 18.38
C LEU A 309 3.97 -3.26 17.79
N ARG A 310 4.68 -3.04 16.69
CA ARG A 310 5.63 -4.03 16.17
C ARG A 310 7.02 -3.80 16.76
N THR A 311 7.51 -4.75 17.56
CA THR A 311 8.81 -4.64 18.24
C THR A 311 9.99 -5.13 17.41
N ARG A 312 9.75 -5.89 16.33
CA ARG A 312 10.77 -6.39 15.38
C ARG A 312 10.20 -6.63 13.98
N ARG A 313 11.04 -6.57 12.94
CA ARG A 313 10.71 -6.85 11.54
C ARG A 313 11.27 -8.21 11.10
N GLY A 314 10.44 -9.25 11.16
CA GLY A 314 10.87 -10.61 10.84
C GLY A 314 11.71 -11.25 11.95
N LEU A 315 12.19 -12.47 11.71
CA LEU A 315 12.99 -13.22 12.69
C LEU A 315 14.47 -12.84 12.69
N THR A 316 14.94 -12.23 11.60
CA THR A 316 16.35 -11.87 11.39
C THR A 316 16.69 -10.45 11.85
N ASP A 317 15.70 -9.70 12.34
CA ASP A 317 15.89 -8.38 12.92
C ASP A 317 16.34 -8.47 14.38
N ASN A 318 17.61 -8.14 14.59
CA ASN A 318 18.28 -8.19 15.90
C ASN A 318 18.03 -6.93 16.74
N GLU A 319 17.42 -5.88 16.19
CA GLU A 319 17.18 -4.60 16.86
C GLU A 319 15.75 -4.53 17.40
N VAL A 320 15.51 -5.23 18.51
CA VAL A 320 14.20 -5.24 19.18
C VAL A 320 14.01 -3.96 19.97
N ILE A 321 12.96 -3.20 19.64
CA ILE A 321 12.58 -1.98 20.36
C ILE A 321 11.72 -2.29 21.59
N LYS A 322 11.85 -1.47 22.64
CA LYS A 322 11.17 -1.66 23.92
C LYS A 322 10.45 -0.39 24.36
N LEU A 323 9.28 -0.56 24.96
CA LEU A 323 8.56 0.56 25.57
C LEU A 323 9.36 1.18 26.72
N PRO A 324 9.18 2.49 27.02
CA PRO A 324 9.77 3.10 28.20
C PRO A 324 9.35 2.37 29.47
N GLU A 325 10.26 2.30 30.45
CA GLU A 325 9.99 1.64 31.72
C GLU A 325 8.75 2.23 32.40
N GLY A 326 7.85 1.35 32.89
CA GLY A 326 6.60 1.72 33.56
C GLY A 326 5.53 2.35 32.65
N PHE A 327 5.72 2.40 31.33
CA PHE A 327 4.76 3.04 30.42
C PHE A 327 3.34 2.46 30.50
N GLU A 328 3.21 1.13 30.49
CA GLU A 328 1.90 0.46 30.58
C GLU A 328 1.21 0.71 31.92
N ASP A 329 1.98 0.85 33.00
CA ASP A 329 1.44 1.19 34.33
C ASP A 329 0.94 2.63 34.39
N ARG A 330 1.71 3.59 33.86
CA ARG A 330 1.33 5.02 33.82
C ARG A 330 0.16 5.31 32.88
N THR A 331 -0.09 4.42 31.92
CA THR A 331 -1.19 4.53 30.95
C THR A 331 -2.34 3.56 31.23
N ARG A 332 -2.28 2.81 32.34
CA ARG A 332 -3.29 1.81 32.70
C ARG A 332 -4.71 2.40 32.69
N GLY A 333 -5.63 1.69 32.04
CA GLY A 333 -7.05 2.08 31.93
C GLY A 333 -7.37 2.97 30.73
N ARG A 334 -6.41 3.74 30.21
CA ARG A 334 -6.57 4.59 29.01
C ARG A 334 -5.73 4.14 27.82
N GLY A 335 -4.66 3.38 28.04
CA GLY A 335 -3.80 2.82 27.01
C GLY A 335 -3.92 1.30 26.97
N LEU A 336 -3.94 0.74 25.76
CA LEU A 336 -3.80 -0.70 25.53
C LEU A 336 -2.79 -0.94 24.41
N VAL A 337 -1.72 -1.70 24.71
CA VAL A 337 -0.66 -2.03 23.73
C VAL A 337 -0.69 -3.51 23.40
N PHE A 338 -0.64 -3.83 22.11
CA PHE A 338 -0.47 -5.19 21.62
C PHE A 338 0.79 -5.31 20.79
N THR A 339 1.62 -6.30 21.11
CA THR A 339 2.85 -6.60 20.37
C THR A 339 2.67 -7.70 19.31
N SER A 340 1.51 -8.34 19.29
CA SER A 340 1.09 -9.33 18.31
C SER A 340 0.22 -8.68 17.22
N TRP A 341 -0.13 -9.48 16.20
CA TRP A 341 -1.09 -9.07 15.18
C TRP A 341 -2.43 -8.67 15.81
N VAL A 342 -3.07 -7.64 15.24
CA VAL A 342 -4.40 -7.17 15.61
C VAL A 342 -5.29 -7.04 14.36
N PRO A 343 -6.62 -7.24 14.49
CA PRO A 343 -7.54 -7.08 13.37
C PRO A 343 -7.81 -5.59 13.11
N GLN A 344 -6.89 -4.93 12.40
CA GLN A 344 -6.92 -3.48 12.13
C GLN A 344 -8.29 -2.99 11.62
N LEU A 345 -8.88 -3.68 10.64
CA LEU A 345 -10.21 -3.33 10.11
C LEU A 345 -11.29 -3.32 11.19
N LYS A 346 -11.30 -4.30 12.11
CA LYS A 346 -12.28 -4.33 13.21
C LYS A 346 -12.07 -3.20 14.22
N ILE A 347 -10.80 -2.86 14.49
CA ILE A 347 -10.46 -1.75 15.39
C ILE A 347 -10.91 -0.43 14.75
N LEU A 348 -10.57 -0.20 13.48
CA LEU A 348 -11.00 0.99 12.72
C LEU A 348 -12.54 1.04 12.58
N ALA A 349 -13.23 -0.09 12.49
CA ALA A 349 -14.69 -0.12 12.45
C ALA A 349 -15.36 0.21 13.80
N HIS A 350 -14.63 0.12 14.92
CA HIS A 350 -15.20 0.28 16.26
C HIS A 350 -15.62 1.73 16.56
N ASP A 351 -16.80 1.90 17.18
CA ASP A 351 -17.40 3.22 17.44
C ASP A 351 -16.58 4.12 18.38
N SER A 352 -15.83 3.52 19.31
CA SER A 352 -14.95 4.28 20.22
C SER A 352 -13.71 4.85 19.54
N VAL A 353 -13.31 4.35 18.36
CA VAL A 353 -12.15 4.88 17.63
C VAL A 353 -12.55 6.15 16.89
N GLY A 354 -11.89 7.26 17.18
CA GLY A 354 -12.13 8.55 16.51
C GLY A 354 -11.01 8.99 15.59
N GLY A 355 -9.79 8.52 15.82
CA GLY A 355 -8.62 8.90 15.05
C GLY A 355 -7.61 7.78 14.89
N PHE A 356 -6.74 7.94 13.90
CA PHE A 356 -5.72 6.98 13.54
C PHE A 356 -4.37 7.67 13.37
N LEU A 357 -3.43 7.36 14.26
CA LEU A 357 -2.02 7.69 14.09
C LEU A 357 -1.35 6.60 13.25
N THR A 358 -0.96 6.96 12.03
CA THR A 358 -0.49 6.00 11.03
C THR A 358 0.70 6.49 10.22
N HIS A 359 1.35 5.55 9.56
CA HIS A 359 2.57 5.70 8.76
C HIS A 359 2.35 6.28 7.36
N SER A 360 1.15 6.77 7.05
CA SER A 360 0.80 7.34 5.72
C SER A 360 0.83 6.33 4.55
N GLY A 361 0.80 5.02 4.81
CA GLY A 361 0.66 4.02 3.76
C GLY A 361 -0.77 4.02 3.19
N LEU A 362 -0.90 4.02 1.85
CA LEU A 362 -2.20 4.23 1.17
C LEU A 362 -3.29 3.25 1.63
N SER A 363 -2.99 1.97 1.82
CA SER A 363 -3.98 1.00 2.34
C SER A 363 -4.53 1.41 3.70
N SER A 364 -3.67 1.83 4.63
CA SER A 364 -4.07 2.26 5.96
C SER A 364 -4.90 3.55 5.93
N LEU A 365 -4.60 4.47 5.01
CA LEU A 365 -5.40 5.68 4.81
C LEU A 365 -6.80 5.34 4.26
N VAL A 366 -6.87 4.44 3.28
CA VAL A 366 -8.15 3.99 2.70
C VAL A 366 -9.02 3.32 3.75
N GLU A 367 -8.47 2.37 4.51
CA GLU A 367 -9.19 1.66 5.58
C GLU A 367 -9.74 2.62 6.65
N ALA A 368 -8.96 3.64 7.02
CA ALA A 368 -9.37 4.61 8.03
C ALA A 368 -10.48 5.55 7.53
N LEU A 369 -10.38 6.03 6.29
CA LEU A 369 -11.40 6.91 5.70
C LEU A 369 -12.69 6.18 5.35
N GLN A 370 -12.63 4.88 5.02
CA GLN A 370 -13.80 4.01 4.91
C GLN A 370 -14.62 3.99 6.22
N HIS A 371 -13.96 4.19 7.36
CA HIS A 371 -14.56 4.26 8.69
C HIS A 371 -14.59 5.66 9.31
N GLU A 372 -14.41 6.73 8.53
CA GLU A 372 -14.51 8.13 9.00
C GLU A 372 -13.48 8.53 10.08
N ARG A 373 -12.33 7.84 10.15
CA ARG A 373 -11.35 8.10 11.20
C ARG A 373 -10.44 9.26 10.83
N ALA A 374 -10.31 10.22 11.74
CA ALA A 374 -9.43 11.36 11.55
C ALA A 374 -7.96 10.91 11.47
N LEU A 375 -7.21 11.46 10.52
CA LEU A 375 -5.86 10.99 10.21
C LEU A 375 -4.79 11.86 10.84
N ILE A 376 -3.93 11.24 11.65
CA ILE A 376 -2.69 11.83 12.17
C ILE A 376 -1.52 11.07 11.54
N LEU A 377 -0.64 11.77 10.84
CA LEU A 377 0.36 11.12 9.99
C LEU A 377 1.77 11.24 10.54
N LEU A 378 2.49 10.12 10.54
CA LEU A 378 3.90 10.02 10.92
C LEU A 378 4.61 9.06 9.95
N SER A 379 5.16 9.59 8.87
CA SER A 379 5.78 8.80 7.78
C SER A 379 7.16 8.24 8.16
N PHE A 380 7.53 7.05 7.64
CA PHE A 380 8.81 6.42 7.96
C PHE A 380 9.66 6.04 6.75
N LEU A 381 9.06 5.47 5.70
CA LEU A 381 9.76 4.84 4.57
C LEU A 381 8.96 4.98 3.27
N ALA A 382 9.55 4.59 2.15
CA ALA A 382 8.91 4.55 0.83
C ALA A 382 8.27 5.90 0.42
N GLU A 383 7.13 5.87 -0.27
CA GLU A 383 6.41 7.05 -0.76
C GLU A 383 5.53 7.74 0.31
N GLN A 384 5.58 7.27 1.57
CA GLN A 384 4.73 7.74 2.67
C GLN A 384 4.82 9.25 2.91
N GLY A 385 5.98 9.86 2.69
CA GLY A 385 6.16 11.31 2.78
C GLY A 385 5.27 12.06 1.78
N LEU A 386 5.28 11.62 0.52
CA LEU A 386 4.43 12.18 -0.54
C LEU A 386 2.95 11.94 -0.26
N ASN A 387 2.57 10.71 0.14
CA ASN A 387 1.19 10.42 0.55
C ASN A 387 0.75 11.39 1.66
N SER A 388 1.61 11.61 2.66
CA SER A 388 1.31 12.55 3.75
C SER A 388 1.07 13.98 3.25
N ARG A 389 1.86 14.47 2.30
CA ARG A 389 1.68 15.82 1.76
C ARG A 389 0.42 15.94 0.90
N VAL A 390 0.09 14.94 0.09
CA VAL A 390 -1.14 14.94 -0.72
C VAL A 390 -2.39 15.05 0.17
N PHE A 391 -2.43 14.30 1.26
CA PHE A 391 -3.57 14.33 2.19
C PHE A 391 -3.60 15.60 3.04
N GLU A 392 -2.44 16.15 3.42
CA GLU A 392 -2.33 17.44 4.12
C GLU A 392 -2.81 18.61 3.26
N GLU A 393 -2.39 18.68 1.99
CA GLU A 393 -2.77 19.74 1.06
C GLU A 393 -4.30 19.84 0.90
N LYS A 394 -4.98 18.68 0.90
CA LYS A 394 -6.44 18.55 0.86
C LYS A 394 -7.12 18.71 2.23
N LYS A 395 -6.35 18.95 3.29
CA LYS A 395 -6.79 19.06 4.70
C LYS A 395 -7.53 17.82 5.22
N ILE A 396 -7.24 16.65 4.65
CA ILE A 396 -7.83 15.37 5.06
C ILE A 396 -7.09 14.81 6.29
N SER A 397 -5.81 15.15 6.44
CA SER A 397 -4.96 14.66 7.51
C SER A 397 -4.09 15.75 8.12
N TYR A 398 -3.61 15.51 9.35
CA TYR A 398 -2.61 16.34 10.00
C TYR A 398 -1.31 15.57 10.22
N PRO A 399 -0.20 15.94 9.57
CA PRO A 399 1.09 15.33 9.86
C PRO A 399 1.72 15.88 11.13
N ILE A 400 2.31 15.01 11.94
CA ILE A 400 3.06 15.41 13.13
C ILE A 400 4.25 16.28 12.67
N PRO A 401 4.46 17.47 13.27
CA PRO A 401 5.62 18.30 12.98
C PRO A 401 6.93 17.56 13.29
N ARG A 402 7.88 17.67 12.37
CA ARG A 402 9.22 17.08 12.46
C ARG A 402 10.25 18.10 12.02
N ASP A 403 11.47 17.97 12.53
CA ASP A 403 12.62 18.69 12.00
C ASP A 403 12.78 18.41 10.49
N GLU A 404 13.07 19.45 9.71
CA GLU A 404 13.14 19.35 8.25
C GLU A 404 14.42 18.62 7.78
N PHE A 405 15.49 18.62 8.58
CA PHE A 405 16.78 18.05 8.21
C PHE A 405 16.93 16.60 8.65
N ASP A 406 16.73 16.30 9.93
CA ASP A 406 16.95 14.96 10.49
C ASP A 406 15.65 14.15 10.70
N GLY A 407 14.50 14.80 10.58
CA GLY A 407 13.21 14.18 10.81
C GLY A 407 12.93 13.85 12.28
N SER A 408 13.69 14.37 13.23
CA SER A 408 13.39 14.19 14.65
C SER A 408 12.04 14.84 15.00
N PHE A 409 11.38 14.30 16.02
CA PHE A 409 10.14 14.86 16.57
C PHE A 409 10.11 14.61 18.07
N THR A 410 9.35 15.43 18.79
CA THR A 410 9.23 15.34 20.24
C THR A 410 7.90 14.74 20.65
N ARG A 411 7.86 14.20 21.86
CA ARG A 411 6.64 13.80 22.58
C ARG A 411 5.61 14.92 22.65
N ASP A 412 6.05 16.17 22.75
CA ASP A 412 5.17 17.34 22.76
C ASP A 412 4.50 17.51 21.40
N SER A 413 5.25 17.43 20.30
CA SER A 413 4.68 17.44 18.94
C SER A 413 3.66 16.32 18.75
N VAL A 414 3.94 15.11 19.25
CA VAL A 414 2.99 13.99 19.22
C VAL A 414 1.73 14.32 20.03
N ALA A 415 1.88 14.71 21.30
CA ALA A 415 0.76 14.99 22.20
C ALA A 415 -0.12 16.15 21.71
N GLU A 416 0.48 17.21 21.20
CA GLU A 416 -0.21 18.37 20.66
C GLU A 416 -0.96 18.04 19.37
N SER A 417 -0.34 17.29 18.45
CA SER A 417 -0.98 16.85 17.20
C SER A 417 -2.20 15.98 17.48
N LEU A 418 -2.07 15.03 18.41
CA LEU A 418 -3.18 14.16 18.81
C LEU A 418 -4.33 14.97 19.43
N ARG A 419 -4.03 15.87 20.37
CA ARG A 419 -5.06 16.73 21.00
C ARG A 419 -5.70 17.69 20.00
N LEU A 420 -4.93 18.25 19.08
CA LEU A 420 -5.43 19.12 18.02
C LEU A 420 -6.50 18.39 17.22
N VAL A 421 -6.15 17.23 16.66
CA VAL A 421 -7.05 16.48 15.76
C VAL A 421 -8.21 15.83 16.49
N MET A 422 -8.02 15.38 17.74
CA MET A 422 -9.07 14.64 18.46
C MET A 422 -10.03 15.53 19.25
N VAL A 423 -9.55 16.66 19.81
CA VAL A 423 -10.29 17.41 20.83
C VAL A 423 -10.50 18.87 20.45
N LYS A 424 -9.46 19.55 19.97
CA LYS A 424 -9.52 21.00 19.73
C LYS A 424 -10.48 21.37 18.58
N GLU A 425 -10.99 22.59 18.61
CA GLU A 425 -11.88 23.11 17.56
C GLU A 425 -11.11 23.34 16.25
N GLU A 426 -9.86 23.78 16.34
CA GLU A 426 -8.97 24.00 15.19
C GLU A 426 -8.72 22.72 14.39
N GLY A 427 -8.75 21.54 15.03
CA GLY A 427 -8.62 20.25 14.36
C GLY A 427 -9.94 19.65 13.86
N LYS A 428 -11.08 20.32 14.09
CA LYS A 428 -12.40 19.85 13.64
C LYS A 428 -12.47 19.64 12.14
N ILE A 429 -11.77 20.48 11.38
CA ILE A 429 -11.67 20.36 9.93
C ILE A 429 -11.20 18.97 9.48
N TYR A 430 -10.24 18.35 10.19
CA TYR A 430 -9.74 17.01 9.85
C TYR A 430 -10.78 15.93 10.16
N ARG A 431 -11.52 16.08 11.26
CA ARG A 431 -12.61 15.16 11.64
C ARG A 431 -13.79 15.24 10.67
N GLU A 432 -14.13 16.44 10.20
CA GLU A 432 -15.19 16.66 9.20
C GLU A 432 -14.76 16.16 7.82
N LYS A 433 -13.53 16.45 7.40
CA LYS A 433 -13.00 15.95 6.13
C LYS A 433 -12.93 14.42 6.10
N ALA A 434 -12.53 13.77 7.18
CA ALA A 434 -12.54 12.30 7.24
C ALA A 434 -13.95 11.71 7.04
N LYS A 435 -14.99 12.36 7.58
CA LYS A 435 -16.39 11.95 7.37
C LYS A 435 -16.85 12.15 5.92
N GLU A 436 -16.52 13.31 5.33
CA GLU A 436 -16.83 13.58 3.92
C GLU A 436 -16.18 12.54 2.99
N MET A 437 -14.94 12.16 3.28
CA MET A 437 -14.17 11.21 2.46
C MET A 437 -14.77 9.80 2.45
N LYS A 438 -15.59 9.39 3.43
CA LYS A 438 -16.27 8.09 3.38
C LYS A 438 -17.10 7.92 2.10
N GLY A 439 -17.72 9.00 1.62
CA GLY A 439 -18.53 8.98 0.38
C GLY A 439 -17.72 8.62 -0.87
N LEU A 440 -16.39 8.71 -0.79
CA LEU A 440 -15.46 8.32 -1.85
C LEU A 440 -14.69 7.05 -1.50
N PHE A 441 -14.05 7.00 -0.33
CA PHE A 441 -13.17 5.92 0.11
C PHE A 441 -13.91 4.67 0.59
N GLY A 442 -15.19 4.79 0.96
CA GLY A 442 -16.04 3.67 1.40
C GLY A 442 -17.19 3.35 0.46
N ASN A 443 -17.27 3.99 -0.72
CA ASN A 443 -18.40 3.84 -1.63
C ASN A 443 -18.21 2.66 -2.59
N LYS A 444 -18.95 1.58 -2.32
CA LYS A 444 -18.90 0.33 -3.09
C LYS A 444 -19.39 0.51 -4.53
N ASP A 445 -20.36 1.39 -4.78
CA ASP A 445 -20.89 1.63 -6.13
C ASP A 445 -19.87 2.36 -7.01
N ILE A 446 -19.19 3.38 -6.45
CA ILE A 446 -18.09 4.08 -7.15
C ILE A 446 -16.96 3.09 -7.44
N GLN A 447 -16.56 2.30 -6.45
CA GLN A 447 -15.53 1.27 -6.60
C GLN A 447 -15.89 0.26 -7.72
N ASP A 448 -17.13 -0.23 -7.72
CA ASP A 448 -17.63 -1.14 -8.74
C ASP A 448 -17.63 -0.52 -10.13
N GLN A 449 -18.01 0.76 -10.25
CA GLN A 449 -18.01 1.47 -11.52
C GLN A 449 -16.60 1.62 -12.10
N TYR A 450 -15.59 1.86 -11.27
CA TYR A 450 -14.19 1.88 -11.69
C TYR A 450 -13.75 0.52 -12.24
N VAL A 451 -14.08 -0.58 -11.55
CA VAL A 451 -13.75 -1.93 -12.02
C VAL A 451 -14.47 -2.27 -13.31
N VAL A 452 -15.75 -1.90 -13.47
CA VAL A 452 -16.51 -2.09 -14.72
C VAL A 452 -15.87 -1.32 -15.88
N ASN A 453 -15.45 -0.07 -15.65
CA ASN A 453 -14.79 0.74 -16.67
C ASN A 453 -13.43 0.15 -17.08
N PHE A 454 -12.65 -0.30 -16.09
CA PHE A 454 -11.41 -1.01 -16.33
C PHE A 454 -11.62 -2.30 -17.15
N LEU A 455 -12.58 -3.14 -16.76
CA LEU A 455 -12.93 -4.37 -17.49
C LEU A 455 -13.36 -4.07 -18.93
N ARG A 456 -14.18 -3.04 -19.16
CA ARG A 456 -14.58 -2.62 -20.50
C ARG A 456 -13.37 -2.24 -21.36
N TYR A 457 -12.40 -1.55 -20.77
CA TYR A 457 -11.16 -1.17 -21.46
C TYR A 457 -10.32 -2.40 -21.82
N ILE A 458 -10.05 -3.31 -20.89
CA ILE A 458 -9.21 -4.48 -21.20
C ILE A 458 -9.91 -5.48 -22.12
N MET A 459 -11.24 -5.58 -22.10
CA MET A 459 -12.01 -6.41 -23.04
C MET A 459 -11.82 -5.96 -24.49
N SER A 460 -11.72 -4.66 -24.77
CA SER A 460 -11.46 -4.16 -26.13
C SER A 460 -10.00 -4.28 -26.56
N HIS A 461 -9.10 -4.67 -25.65
CA HIS A 461 -7.64 -4.78 -25.88
C HIS A 461 -7.09 -6.17 -25.49
N ARG A 462 -7.96 -7.19 -25.39
CA ARG A 462 -7.58 -8.55 -24.98
C ARG A 462 -6.89 -9.33 -26.10
N ARG A 463 -6.25 -10.43 -25.72
CA ARG A 463 -5.63 -11.36 -26.67
C ARG A 463 -6.70 -11.94 -27.61
N CYS A 464 -6.46 -11.88 -28.92
CA CYS A 464 -7.30 -12.59 -29.88
C CYS A 464 -6.87 -14.05 -29.93
N HIS A 465 -7.71 -14.95 -29.41
CA HIS A 465 -7.54 -16.39 -29.66
C HIS A 465 -8.01 -16.67 -31.07
N THR A 466 -7.09 -16.98 -31.98
CA THR A 466 -7.48 -17.53 -33.29
C THR A 466 -8.11 -18.89 -33.03
N THR A 467 -9.44 -18.95 -33.16
CA THR A 467 -10.13 -20.24 -33.21
C THR A 467 -9.60 -20.96 -34.44
N GLY A 468 -8.84 -22.04 -34.23
CA GLY A 468 -8.42 -22.91 -35.30
C GLY A 468 -9.66 -23.35 -36.06
N ALA A 469 -9.71 -23.06 -37.36
CA ALA A 469 -10.72 -23.64 -38.23
C ALA A 469 -10.66 -25.16 -38.08
N PRO A 470 -11.79 -25.86 -37.87
CA PRO A 470 -11.78 -27.31 -37.91
C PRO A 470 -11.35 -27.74 -39.31
N ALA A 471 -10.30 -28.57 -39.35
CA ALA A 471 -9.78 -29.18 -40.58
C ALA A 471 -10.80 -30.08 -41.25
#